data_AF-A0A9E7TI71-F1
#
_entry.id   AF-A0A9E7TI71-F1
#
_cell.length_a   1.000
_cell.length_b   1.000
_cell.length_c   1.000
_cell.angle_alpha   90.00
_cell.angle_beta   90.00
_cell.angle_gamma   90.00
#
_symmetry.space_group_name_H-M   'P 1'
#
loop_
_entity.id
_entity.type
_entity.pdbx_description
1 polymer ?
#
loop_
_entity_poly.entity_id
_entity_poly.type
_entity_poly.pdbx_seq_one_letter_code
_entity_poly.pdbx_strand_id
1 'polypeptide(L)'
;MTHEKSYRRAGNSITAIRFFLISLLLITGLSVTVSGADVQGDFNGNDAVDIGDVSKVAYMVAGNTPEDMSADFNGNGYVDVGDAAIIAYVFVGKMTMPETALSYPVVDTGQVNCYNNEEEITCPAEGEAFYGQDAQFSGNQPDYTVSDDGLTVYDEFTGLTWQKIPENTGLNYEEAYDYCESLELGGYDDWRMPTTKELFSISDFSEGWPYLDTEYFDLADSGSVSKDEQYWTEPYVGTTEQGKSDAAFGVNHGTGHIKAYPAKVSGRMGNYVRAVRGDSYGVNDFTDNGDGTITDSATGLMWQQADSGSGMDWDNALTYANNLTLAGYDDWRLPNVKELQSIVDYTHSPSAADAADLGPAIDTDFFTVTELPAGTTNYDPDYGYYWTSTSAYFNKQDPGYYYAWYVAFGTAVGNSGTDSHGAGAVRFDTKVEDGPLGEGGERYYNYVLCVRDTD
;
A
#
# COMPACT_ATOMS: atom_id res chain seq x y z
N MET A 1 7.87 34.46 46.87
CA MET A 1 9.19 34.88 46.38
C MET A 1 9.62 33.86 45.33
N THR A 2 9.05 33.95 44.12
CA THR A 2 9.54 34.73 42.95
C THR A 2 10.64 34.04 42.17
N HIS A 3 10.21 33.43 41.05
CA HIS A 3 10.69 33.58 39.66
C HIS A 3 12.16 33.38 39.25
N GLU A 4 12.26 32.90 38.00
CA GLU A 4 13.33 33.04 37.00
C GLU A 4 14.44 31.98 36.90
N LYS A 5 14.15 30.95 36.09
CA LYS A 5 15.13 30.32 35.17
C LYS A 5 14.46 29.98 33.83
N SER A 6 14.07 31.00 33.09
CA SER A 6 13.94 30.97 31.62
C SER A 6 14.52 32.30 31.11
N TYR A 7 14.93 32.38 29.84
CA TYR A 7 15.74 33.44 29.21
C TYR A 7 17.27 33.24 29.22
N ARG A 8 17.77 32.20 28.53
CA ARG A 8 19.11 32.27 27.89
C ARG A 8 19.23 31.63 26.50
N ARG A 9 18.16 31.08 25.89
CA ARG A 9 18.21 30.54 24.51
C ARG A 9 17.60 31.45 23.42
N ALA A 10 16.73 32.41 23.74
CA ALA A 10 16.07 33.26 22.73
C ALA A 10 16.97 34.36 22.11
N GLY A 11 18.08 34.75 22.76
CA GLY A 11 18.90 35.88 22.30
C GLY A 11 19.76 35.61 21.07
N ASN A 12 20.16 34.35 20.84
CA ASN A 12 21.02 33.99 19.71
C ASN A 12 20.21 33.66 18.44
N SER A 13 19.02 33.07 18.55
CA SER A 13 18.17 32.78 17.38
C SER A 13 17.63 34.06 16.72
N ILE A 14 17.21 35.06 17.49
CA ILE A 14 16.71 36.34 16.92
C ILE A 14 17.80 37.10 16.16
N THR A 15 19.05 36.99 16.61
CA THR A 15 20.19 37.66 15.97
C THR A 15 20.61 36.95 14.69
N ALA A 16 20.55 35.61 14.66
CA ALA A 16 20.78 34.80 13.46
C ALA A 16 19.66 35.00 12.41
N ILE A 17 18.40 35.00 12.83
CA ILE A 17 17.22 35.29 11.97
C ILE A 17 17.32 36.69 11.36
N ARG A 18 17.74 37.70 12.13
CA ARG A 18 17.96 39.05 11.60
C ARG A 18 19.09 39.11 10.57
N PHE A 19 20.19 38.38 10.76
CA PHE A 19 21.27 38.34 9.77
C PHE A 19 20.90 37.56 8.50
N PHE A 20 20.11 36.49 8.64
CA PHE A 20 19.63 35.69 7.51
C PHE A 20 18.62 36.48 6.66
N LEU A 21 17.65 37.15 7.28
CA LEU A 21 16.67 38.01 6.60
C LEU A 21 17.32 39.25 5.94
N ILE A 22 18.30 39.87 6.59
CA ILE A 22 19.00 41.05 6.03
C ILE A 22 19.89 40.67 4.84
N SER A 23 20.43 39.44 4.80
CA SER A 23 21.23 38.97 3.67
C SER A 23 20.38 38.59 2.45
N LEU A 24 19.12 38.17 2.65
CA LEU A 24 18.17 37.85 1.59
C LEU A 24 17.49 39.12 0.99
N LEU A 25 17.35 40.19 1.76
CA LEU A 25 16.70 41.45 1.35
C LEU A 25 17.43 42.22 0.21
N LEU A 26 18.56 41.71 -0.28
CA LEU A 26 19.30 42.28 -1.41
C LEU A 26 18.94 41.67 -2.77
N ILE A 27 18.00 40.71 -2.83
CA ILE A 27 17.54 40.08 -4.08
C ILE A 27 16.11 40.57 -4.39
N THR A 28 15.94 41.86 -4.65
CA THR A 28 14.67 42.38 -5.15
C THR A 28 14.57 42.11 -6.65
N GLY A 29 13.89 41.04 -7.05
CA GLY A 29 13.57 40.83 -8.46
C GLY A 29 13.16 39.43 -8.92
N LEU A 30 13.18 38.40 -8.08
CA LEU A 30 12.63 37.08 -8.44
C LEU A 30 11.28 36.88 -7.75
N SER A 31 10.22 36.85 -8.53
CA SER A 31 8.95 36.20 -8.18
C SER A 31 8.77 35.07 -9.18
N VAL A 32 8.77 33.83 -8.70
CA VAL A 32 8.34 32.68 -9.50
C VAL A 32 6.86 32.50 -9.22
N THR A 33 6.01 32.93 -10.14
CA THR A 33 4.57 32.63 -10.09
C THR A 33 4.38 31.18 -10.55
N VAL A 34 4.13 30.28 -9.59
CA VAL A 34 3.47 29.00 -9.85
C VAL A 34 2.00 29.25 -9.52
N SER A 35 1.09 29.02 -10.48
CA SER A 35 -0.35 29.25 -10.29
C SER A 35 -1.10 27.93 -10.23
N GLY A 36 -1.76 27.67 -9.11
CA GLY A 36 -2.67 26.54 -8.85
C GLY A 36 -3.24 26.69 -7.44
N ALA A 37 -4.47 26.25 -7.19
CA ALA A 37 -4.94 26.10 -5.82
C ALA A 37 -4.20 24.89 -5.22
N ASP A 38 -3.68 25.02 -4.00
CA ASP A 38 -2.81 24.06 -3.30
C ASP A 38 -1.35 24.01 -3.77
N VAL A 39 -0.68 25.17 -3.80
CA VAL A 39 0.79 25.20 -3.94
C VAL A 39 1.44 24.79 -2.61
N GLN A 40 2.02 23.59 -2.55
CA GLN A 40 2.83 23.13 -1.42
C GLN A 40 3.89 24.19 -1.07
N GLY A 41 3.83 24.72 0.16
CA GLY A 41 4.70 25.80 0.64
C GLY A 41 4.08 27.19 0.75
N ASP A 42 2.82 27.39 0.36
CA ASP A 42 2.09 28.65 0.59
C ASP A 42 1.39 28.65 1.96
N PHE A 43 2.12 29.01 3.01
CA PHE A 43 1.59 29.08 4.38
C PHE A 43 0.84 30.37 4.69
N ASN A 44 0.83 31.31 3.74
CA ASN A 44 0.18 32.60 3.91
C ASN A 44 -1.10 32.74 3.06
N GLY A 45 -1.39 31.76 2.20
CA GLY A 45 -2.62 31.62 1.42
C GLY A 45 -2.75 32.69 0.34
N ASN A 46 -1.63 33.06 -0.29
CA ASN A 46 -1.57 34.08 -1.34
C ASN A 46 -1.34 33.52 -2.75
N ASP A 47 -1.45 32.21 -2.90
CA ASP A 47 -1.23 31.43 -4.13
C ASP A 47 0.22 31.58 -4.66
N ALA A 48 1.20 31.79 -3.78
CA ALA A 48 2.60 31.90 -4.15
C ALA A 48 3.55 31.45 -3.03
N VAL A 49 4.58 30.66 -3.37
CA VAL A 49 5.69 30.37 -2.45
C VAL A 49 6.71 31.52 -2.51
N ASP A 50 6.75 32.34 -1.46
CA ASP A 50 7.63 33.50 -1.36
C ASP A 50 8.24 33.69 0.04
N ILE A 51 8.86 34.86 0.26
CA ILE A 51 9.52 35.18 1.53
C ILE A 51 8.53 35.31 2.71
N GLY A 52 7.24 35.52 2.41
CA GLY A 52 6.12 35.50 3.33
C GLY A 52 5.94 34.13 3.98
N ASP A 53 6.15 33.05 3.22
CA ASP A 53 6.04 31.67 3.70
C ASP A 53 7.21 31.28 4.60
N VAL A 54 8.43 31.63 4.17
CA VAL A 54 9.63 31.51 5.02
C VAL A 54 9.43 32.26 6.35
N SER A 55 8.82 33.45 6.28
CA SER A 55 8.54 34.26 7.47
C SER A 55 7.49 33.61 8.37
N LYS A 56 6.50 32.94 7.80
CA LYS A 56 5.43 32.24 8.52
C LYS A 56 5.96 31.01 9.27
N VAL A 57 6.76 30.17 8.61
CA VAL A 57 7.43 29.03 9.27
C VAL A 57 8.39 29.51 10.36
N ALA A 58 9.20 30.54 10.08
CA ALA A 58 10.04 31.14 11.12
C ALA A 58 9.24 31.71 12.32
N TYR A 59 7.99 32.14 12.10
CA TYR A 59 7.09 32.61 13.15
C TYR A 59 6.56 31.45 14.01
N MET A 60 6.31 30.27 13.40
CA MET A 60 6.00 29.01 14.10
C MET A 60 7.18 28.57 14.97
N VAL A 61 8.38 28.47 14.38
CA VAL A 61 9.63 28.09 15.07
C VAL A 61 9.95 29.00 16.27
N ALA A 62 9.59 30.28 16.17
CA ALA A 62 9.76 31.24 17.26
C ALA A 62 8.69 31.13 18.37
N GLY A 63 7.72 30.20 18.24
CA GLY A 63 6.65 29.96 19.20
C GLY A 63 5.58 31.06 19.22
N ASN A 64 5.49 31.88 18.17
CA ASN A 64 4.54 32.99 18.12
C ASN A 64 3.16 32.59 17.55
N THR A 65 3.07 31.39 16.97
CA THR A 65 1.85 30.75 16.49
C THR A 65 2.00 29.23 16.69
N PRO A 66 0.91 28.45 16.80
CA PRO A 66 0.99 26.99 16.81
C PRO A 66 1.79 26.45 15.61
N GLU A 67 2.51 25.37 15.84
CA GLU A 67 3.20 24.62 14.79
C GLU A 67 2.16 23.93 13.89
N ASP A 68 2.44 23.91 12.59
CA ASP A 68 1.67 23.22 11.57
C ASP A 68 2.60 22.18 10.96
N MET A 69 2.31 20.89 11.13
CA MET A 69 3.22 19.82 10.71
C MET A 69 3.36 19.73 9.18
N SER A 70 2.46 20.36 8.41
CA SER A 70 2.68 20.55 6.96
C SER A 70 3.89 21.44 6.64
N ALA A 71 4.43 22.15 7.64
CA ALA A 71 5.65 22.93 7.54
C ALA A 71 6.93 22.15 7.85
N ASP A 72 6.90 20.84 8.10
CA ASP A 72 8.10 19.99 8.22
C ASP A 72 8.57 19.52 6.83
N PHE A 73 9.26 20.40 6.11
CA PHE A 73 9.78 20.11 4.77
C PHE A 73 10.96 19.15 4.77
N ASN A 74 11.64 18.98 5.90
CA ASN A 74 12.77 18.06 5.97
C ASN A 74 12.39 16.68 6.54
N GLY A 75 11.13 16.48 6.92
CA GLY A 75 10.55 15.20 7.34
C GLY A 75 11.16 14.67 8.63
N ASN A 76 11.66 15.54 9.52
CA ASN A 76 12.32 15.10 10.75
C ASN A 76 11.37 14.97 11.96
N GLY A 77 10.08 15.23 11.77
CA GLY A 77 9.03 15.22 12.77
C GLY A 77 8.89 16.51 13.57
N TYR A 78 9.55 17.61 13.18
CA TYR A 78 9.54 18.89 13.89
C TYR A 78 9.51 20.07 12.93
N VAL A 79 8.72 21.10 13.25
CA VAL A 79 8.79 22.40 12.56
C VAL A 79 9.92 23.22 13.16
N ASP A 80 11.05 23.27 12.47
CA ASP A 80 12.26 23.93 12.91
C ASP A 80 12.89 24.84 11.84
N VAL A 81 14.09 25.32 12.12
CA VAL A 81 14.78 26.27 11.23
C VAL A 81 15.25 25.64 9.92
N GLY A 82 15.40 24.31 9.88
CA GLY A 82 15.68 23.51 8.70
C GLY A 82 14.57 23.62 7.67
N ASP A 83 13.31 23.67 8.10
CA ASP A 83 12.15 23.81 7.22
C ASP A 83 12.05 25.18 6.57
N ALA A 84 12.21 26.23 7.38
CA ALA A 84 12.28 27.59 6.87
C ALA A 84 13.46 27.77 5.90
N ALA A 85 14.56 27.04 6.11
CA ALA A 85 15.68 27.03 5.19
C ALA A 85 15.30 26.38 3.86
N ILE A 86 14.63 25.22 3.86
CA ILE A 86 14.22 24.55 2.61
C ILE A 86 13.37 25.47 1.74
N ILE A 87 12.30 26.07 2.28
CA ILE A 87 11.45 27.01 1.54
C ILE A 87 12.28 28.18 0.98
N ALA A 88 13.23 28.70 1.76
CA ALA A 88 14.10 29.79 1.30
C ALA A 88 15.01 29.36 0.14
N TYR A 89 15.58 28.15 0.19
CA TYR A 89 16.41 27.59 -0.88
C TYR A 89 15.61 27.29 -2.15
N VAL A 90 14.36 26.87 -2.00
CA VAL A 90 13.42 26.69 -3.10
C VAL A 90 13.07 28.02 -3.75
N PHE A 91 12.70 29.02 -2.94
CA PHE A 91 12.40 30.38 -3.41
C PHE A 91 13.56 31.00 -4.21
N VAL A 92 14.80 30.82 -3.76
CA VAL A 92 15.97 31.35 -4.49
C VAL A 92 16.42 30.46 -5.67
N GLY A 93 15.64 29.44 -6.04
CA GLY A 93 15.91 28.53 -7.16
C GLY A 93 17.19 27.71 -6.98
N LYS A 94 17.56 27.43 -5.72
CA LYS A 94 18.73 26.62 -5.36
C LYS A 94 18.37 25.17 -5.08
N MET A 95 17.09 24.89 -4.89
CA MET A 95 16.51 23.57 -4.68
C MET A 95 15.10 23.55 -5.30
N THR A 96 14.58 22.38 -5.62
CA THR A 96 13.13 22.17 -5.82
C THR A 96 12.50 21.85 -4.48
N MET A 97 11.19 22.05 -4.29
CA MET A 97 10.53 21.54 -3.07
C MET A 97 10.87 20.05 -2.96
N PRO A 98 11.30 19.57 -1.78
CA PRO A 98 11.32 18.15 -1.55
C PRO A 98 9.88 17.67 -1.73
N GLU A 99 9.69 16.75 -2.66
CA GLU A 99 8.46 15.98 -2.74
C GLU A 99 8.23 15.39 -1.35
N THR A 100 7.03 15.62 -0.79
CA THR A 100 6.70 15.05 0.52
C THR A 100 6.86 13.55 0.41
N ALA A 101 7.82 12.99 1.15
CA ALA A 101 8.02 11.55 1.15
C ALA A 101 6.72 10.90 1.63
N LEU A 102 6.15 10.06 0.76
CA LEU A 102 4.97 9.27 1.05
C LEU A 102 5.24 8.40 2.28
N SER A 103 4.34 8.42 3.26
CA SER A 103 4.48 7.60 4.48
C SER A 103 4.07 6.14 4.27
N TYR A 104 3.32 5.88 3.20
CA TYR A 104 2.96 4.54 2.74
C TYR A 104 3.17 4.44 1.23
N PRO A 105 4.44 4.43 0.77
CA PRO A 105 4.71 4.41 -0.64
C PRO A 105 4.49 2.98 -1.18
N VAL A 106 3.48 2.79 -2.03
CA VAL A 106 3.12 1.45 -2.54
C VAL A 106 4.19 0.98 -3.53
N VAL A 107 4.91 -0.08 -3.16
CA VAL A 107 5.88 -0.78 -4.02
C VAL A 107 5.15 -1.37 -5.23
N ASP A 108 5.75 -1.28 -6.41
CA ASP A 108 5.21 -1.83 -7.66
C ASP A 108 5.23 -3.37 -7.68
N THR A 109 4.46 -3.96 -8.58
CA THR A 109 4.36 -5.41 -8.74
C THR A 109 5.55 -5.99 -9.51
N GLY A 110 6.25 -5.18 -10.31
CA GLY A 110 7.33 -5.61 -11.20
C GLY A 110 6.85 -6.30 -12.49
N GLN A 111 5.54 -6.39 -12.73
CA GLN A 111 5.01 -7.00 -13.95
C GLN A 111 5.23 -6.06 -15.14
N VAL A 112 6.03 -6.51 -16.12
CA VAL A 112 6.39 -5.69 -17.32
C VAL A 112 5.83 -6.24 -18.64
N ASN A 113 5.13 -7.37 -18.60
CA ASN A 113 4.53 -8.01 -19.76
C ASN A 113 3.01 -7.88 -19.72
N CYS A 114 2.39 -7.78 -20.89
CA CYS A 114 0.94 -7.76 -21.04
C CYS A 114 0.42 -9.12 -21.52
N TYR A 115 -0.79 -9.47 -21.12
CA TYR A 115 -1.40 -10.76 -21.42
C TYR A 115 -2.85 -10.57 -21.88
N ASN A 116 -3.28 -11.35 -22.86
CA ASN A 116 -4.70 -11.51 -23.16
C ASN A 116 -5.20 -12.81 -22.50
N ASN A 117 -6.32 -13.33 -22.98
CA ASN A 117 -6.95 -14.55 -22.46
C ASN A 117 -6.24 -15.85 -22.86
N GLU A 118 -5.28 -15.83 -23.78
CA GLU A 118 -4.70 -17.02 -24.41
C GLU A 118 -3.17 -17.04 -24.38
N GLU A 119 -2.53 -15.87 -24.36
CA GLU A 119 -1.08 -15.71 -24.51
C GLU A 119 -0.55 -14.39 -23.92
N GLU A 120 0.77 -14.33 -23.79
CA GLU A 120 1.51 -13.08 -23.65
C GLU A 120 1.45 -12.29 -24.96
N ILE A 121 1.19 -11.00 -24.87
CA ILE A 121 1.05 -10.08 -26.00
C ILE A 121 2.00 -8.90 -25.87
N THR A 122 2.27 -8.23 -26.99
CA THR A 122 2.81 -6.88 -26.92
C THR A 122 1.78 -5.99 -26.24
N CYS A 123 2.22 -5.15 -25.30
CA CYS A 123 1.31 -4.24 -24.60
C CYS A 123 0.48 -3.40 -25.59
N PRO A 124 -0.87 -3.48 -25.51
CA PRO A 124 -1.75 -2.81 -26.46
C PRO A 124 -1.57 -1.29 -26.42
N ALA A 125 -1.89 -0.62 -27.53
CA ALA A 125 -1.99 0.84 -27.54
C ALA A 125 -3.31 1.31 -26.92
N GLU A 126 -3.37 2.58 -26.50
CA GLU A 126 -4.59 3.19 -25.97
C GLU A 126 -5.77 3.01 -26.94
N GLY A 127 -6.89 2.50 -26.41
CA GLY A 127 -8.10 2.18 -27.17
C GLY A 127 -8.13 0.81 -27.85
N GLU A 128 -7.06 0.01 -27.76
CA GLU A 128 -7.06 -1.40 -28.13
C GLU A 128 -7.57 -2.29 -26.98
N ALA A 129 -8.04 -3.49 -27.30
CA ALA A 129 -8.46 -4.47 -26.29
C ALA A 129 -7.30 -4.82 -25.35
N PHE A 130 -7.61 -5.03 -24.08
CA PHE A 130 -6.65 -5.29 -23.00
C PHE A 130 -5.64 -4.16 -22.75
N TYR A 131 -5.90 -2.92 -23.18
CA TYR A 131 -5.12 -1.75 -22.78
C TYR A 131 -5.38 -1.38 -21.30
N GLY A 132 -4.36 -0.91 -20.59
CA GLY A 132 -4.44 -0.48 -19.19
C GLY A 132 -4.08 -1.57 -18.19
N GLN A 133 -3.28 -2.55 -18.60
CA GLN A 133 -2.71 -3.56 -17.69
C GLN A 133 -1.62 -2.95 -16.81
N ASP A 134 -1.29 -3.66 -15.72
CA ASP A 134 -0.25 -3.31 -14.75
C ASP A 134 1.07 -2.88 -15.42
N ALA A 135 1.55 -3.68 -16.37
CA ALA A 135 2.76 -3.44 -17.15
C ALA A 135 2.80 -2.15 -17.98
N GLN A 136 1.67 -1.45 -18.10
CA GLN A 136 1.56 -0.21 -18.86
C GLN A 136 1.67 1.04 -17.99
N PHE A 137 1.70 0.87 -16.66
CA PHE A 137 1.85 1.95 -15.70
C PHE A 137 3.19 1.81 -14.98
N SER A 138 3.80 2.95 -14.65
CA SER A 138 5.05 2.96 -13.91
C SER A 138 4.73 3.06 -12.43
N GLY A 139 5.08 2.04 -11.66
CA GLY A 139 5.03 2.10 -10.20
C GLY A 139 6.40 2.31 -9.58
N ASN A 140 6.40 2.40 -8.26
CA ASN A 140 7.60 2.52 -7.47
C ASN A 140 8.39 1.21 -7.40
N GLN A 141 9.47 1.11 -8.16
CA GLN A 141 10.22 -0.14 -8.24
C GLN A 141 10.86 -0.50 -6.88
N PRO A 142 10.83 -1.78 -6.48
CA PRO A 142 11.52 -2.21 -5.26
C PRO A 142 13.02 -1.94 -5.35
N ASP A 143 13.62 -1.53 -4.24
CA ASP A 143 15.07 -1.33 -4.12
C ASP A 143 15.54 -1.88 -2.78
N TYR A 144 16.49 -2.81 -2.83
CA TYR A 144 16.87 -3.64 -1.70
C TYR A 144 18.39 -3.64 -1.49
N THR A 145 18.80 -3.47 -0.23
CA THR A 145 20.19 -3.56 0.20
C THR A 145 20.37 -4.72 1.17
N VAL A 146 21.18 -5.72 0.80
CA VAL A 146 21.56 -6.81 1.72
C VAL A 146 22.67 -6.33 2.66
N SER A 147 22.54 -6.63 3.96
CA SER A 147 23.58 -6.29 4.95
C SER A 147 24.90 -7.03 4.70
N ASP A 148 26.03 -6.45 5.15
CA ASP A 148 27.36 -7.03 5.00
C ASP A 148 27.51 -8.45 5.58
N ASP A 149 26.74 -8.77 6.63
CA ASP A 149 26.69 -10.10 7.25
C ASP A 149 25.74 -11.08 6.55
N GLY A 150 24.98 -10.60 5.56
CA GLY A 150 24.02 -11.38 4.78
C GLY A 150 22.76 -11.79 5.53
N LEU A 151 22.49 -11.23 6.72
CA LEU A 151 21.38 -11.65 7.57
C LEU A 151 20.08 -10.88 7.31
N THR A 152 20.19 -9.65 6.80
CA THR A 152 19.05 -8.73 6.65
C THR A 152 18.98 -8.11 5.26
N VAL A 153 17.78 -7.70 4.87
CA VAL A 153 17.50 -6.93 3.65
C VAL A 153 16.83 -5.63 4.07
N TYR A 154 17.43 -4.49 3.73
CA TYR A 154 16.81 -3.18 3.89
C TYR A 154 16.08 -2.83 2.61
N ASP A 155 14.82 -2.46 2.73
CA ASP A 155 13.99 -1.95 1.64
C ASP A 155 14.08 -0.42 1.65
N GLU A 156 14.74 0.14 0.64
CA GLU A 156 15.01 1.58 0.52
C GLU A 156 13.72 2.37 0.26
N PHE A 157 12.67 1.71 -0.21
CA PHE A 157 11.41 2.34 -0.56
C PHE A 157 10.43 2.37 0.61
N THR A 158 10.28 1.26 1.33
CA THR A 158 9.41 1.19 2.51
C THR A 158 10.10 1.63 3.81
N GLY A 159 11.43 1.70 3.83
CA GLY A 159 12.23 1.96 5.03
C GLY A 159 12.27 0.79 6.01
N LEU A 160 11.72 -0.36 5.63
CA LEU A 160 11.67 -1.56 6.47
C LEU A 160 12.95 -2.38 6.34
N THR A 161 13.36 -3.01 7.44
CA THR A 161 14.40 -4.05 7.40
C THR A 161 13.78 -5.40 7.66
N TRP A 162 14.12 -6.36 6.82
CA TRP A 162 13.58 -7.71 6.83
C TRP A 162 14.65 -8.72 7.19
N GLN A 163 14.23 -9.79 7.85
CA GLN A 163 15.02 -11.01 7.92
C GLN A 163 15.20 -11.58 6.51
N LYS A 164 16.44 -11.87 6.08
CA LYS A 164 16.72 -12.47 4.77
C LYS A 164 16.31 -13.94 4.69
N ILE A 165 16.63 -14.71 5.72
CA ILE A 165 16.35 -16.15 5.81
C ILE A 165 15.23 -16.37 6.84
N PRO A 166 14.03 -16.79 6.43
CA PRO A 166 12.92 -16.93 7.35
C PRO A 166 13.08 -18.11 8.30
N GLU A 167 12.32 -18.08 9.40
CA GLU A 167 12.15 -19.23 10.28
C GLU A 167 11.17 -20.24 9.66
N ASN A 168 11.63 -21.47 9.46
CA ASN A 168 10.98 -22.48 8.63
C ASN A 168 10.58 -23.75 9.37
N THR A 169 10.61 -23.77 10.70
CA THR A 169 10.26 -24.95 11.51
C THR A 169 8.76 -25.27 11.60
N GLY A 170 7.91 -24.48 10.93
CA GLY A 170 6.46 -24.71 10.86
C GLY A 170 5.74 -24.37 12.16
N LEU A 171 5.96 -23.14 12.63
CA LEU A 171 5.47 -22.62 13.90
C LEU A 171 3.95 -22.38 13.84
N ASN A 172 3.24 -22.65 14.93
CA ASN A 172 1.90 -22.06 15.06
C ASN A 172 2.01 -20.53 15.26
N TYR A 173 0.89 -19.82 15.21
CA TYR A 173 0.89 -18.37 15.25
C TYR A 173 1.53 -17.79 16.53
N GLU A 174 1.20 -18.33 17.70
CA GLU A 174 1.74 -17.87 18.99
C GLU A 174 3.25 -18.13 19.07
N GLU A 175 3.71 -19.29 18.61
CA GLU A 175 5.14 -19.61 18.51
C GLU A 175 5.89 -18.68 17.55
N ALA A 176 5.27 -18.33 16.42
CA ALA A 176 5.85 -17.41 15.44
C ALA A 176 5.91 -15.97 15.94
N TYR A 177 4.90 -15.55 16.71
CA TYR A 177 4.89 -14.27 17.40
C TYR A 177 6.02 -14.20 18.43
N ASP A 178 6.12 -15.20 19.31
CA ASP A 178 7.19 -15.29 20.31
C ASP A 178 8.59 -15.36 19.68
N TYR A 179 8.71 -16.02 18.52
CA TYR A 179 9.96 -16.03 17.74
C TYR A 179 10.38 -14.60 17.36
N CYS A 180 9.48 -13.82 16.77
CA CYS A 180 9.80 -12.45 16.35
C CYS A 180 10.19 -11.57 17.52
N GLU A 181 9.40 -11.59 18.61
CA GLU A 181 9.62 -10.76 19.80
C GLU A 181 10.91 -11.09 20.56
N SER A 182 11.49 -12.29 20.33
CA SER A 182 12.74 -12.73 20.96
C SER A 182 13.92 -12.78 20.01
N LEU A 183 13.73 -12.40 18.74
CA LEU A 183 14.76 -12.47 17.72
C LEU A 183 15.84 -11.42 17.97
N GLU A 184 17.08 -11.87 18.08
CA GLU A 184 18.28 -11.02 17.99
C GLU A 184 19.02 -11.37 16.69
N LEU A 185 18.97 -10.48 15.70
CA LEU A 185 19.52 -10.74 14.36
C LEU A 185 20.10 -9.45 13.75
N GLY A 186 21.25 -9.55 13.07
CA GLY A 186 21.88 -8.40 12.40
C GLY A 186 22.33 -7.27 13.34
N GLY A 187 22.43 -7.55 14.65
CA GLY A 187 22.71 -6.55 15.68
C GLY A 187 21.47 -5.80 16.21
N TYR A 188 20.27 -6.26 15.87
CA TYR A 188 18.99 -5.68 16.29
C TYR A 188 18.18 -6.67 17.15
N ASP A 189 17.36 -6.13 18.05
CA ASP A 189 16.51 -6.83 19.01
C ASP A 189 15.06 -6.30 19.05
N ASP A 190 14.68 -5.48 18.07
CA ASP A 190 13.37 -4.82 17.91
C ASP A 190 12.56 -5.41 16.73
N TRP A 191 12.76 -6.71 16.48
CA TRP A 191 12.04 -7.45 15.45
C TRP A 191 10.60 -7.74 15.86
N ARG A 192 9.70 -7.79 14.87
CA ARG A 192 8.28 -8.06 15.07
C ARG A 192 7.69 -8.89 13.92
N MET A 193 6.52 -9.47 14.20
CA MET A 193 5.67 -10.06 13.15
C MET A 193 5.26 -8.94 12.16
N PRO A 194 5.31 -9.17 10.84
CA PRO A 194 4.83 -8.19 9.87
C PRO A 194 3.31 -8.13 9.83
N THR A 195 2.78 -6.99 9.41
CA THR A 195 1.40 -6.91 8.91
C THR A 195 1.30 -7.51 7.51
N THR A 196 0.09 -7.78 7.03
CA THR A 196 -0.15 -8.26 5.67
C THR A 196 0.28 -7.24 4.63
N LYS A 197 0.03 -5.94 4.85
CA LYS A 197 0.49 -4.87 3.93
C LYS A 197 2.02 -4.80 3.86
N GLU A 198 2.70 -4.95 4.98
CA GLU A 198 4.17 -5.01 5.02
C GLU A 198 4.68 -6.24 4.27
N LEU A 199 4.21 -7.44 4.62
CA LEU A 199 4.75 -8.68 4.02
C LEU A 199 4.38 -8.81 2.55
N PHE A 200 3.24 -8.28 2.14
CA PHE A 200 2.85 -8.28 0.73
C PHE A 200 3.67 -7.29 -0.11
N SER A 201 4.22 -6.23 0.50
CA SER A 201 5.04 -5.23 -0.21
C SER A 201 6.28 -5.84 -0.89
N ILE A 202 6.85 -6.89 -0.31
CA ILE A 202 8.01 -7.61 -0.89
C ILE A 202 7.64 -8.69 -1.91
N SER A 203 6.34 -8.95 -2.15
CA SER A 203 5.92 -9.89 -3.19
C SER A 203 6.29 -9.36 -4.57
N ASP A 204 6.80 -10.22 -5.46
CA ASP A 204 7.18 -9.85 -6.83
C ASP A 204 6.32 -10.62 -7.84
N PHE A 205 5.69 -9.92 -8.77
CA PHE A 205 4.80 -10.49 -9.79
C PHE A 205 5.44 -10.50 -11.19
N SER A 206 6.73 -10.17 -11.31
CA SER A 206 7.47 -10.12 -12.57
C SER A 206 7.56 -11.49 -13.28
N GLU A 207 7.85 -12.55 -12.52
CA GLU A 207 8.13 -13.90 -13.06
C GLU A 207 7.14 -14.98 -12.59
N GLY A 208 6.29 -14.68 -11.60
CA GLY A 208 5.42 -15.68 -10.96
C GLY A 208 6.20 -16.67 -10.10
N TRP A 209 5.71 -17.91 -9.92
CA TRP A 209 6.23 -18.97 -9.05
C TRP A 209 7.78 -19.05 -8.96
N PRO A 210 8.43 -18.47 -7.93
CA PRO A 210 7.87 -17.83 -6.72
C PRO A 210 7.62 -16.32 -6.86
N TYR A 211 6.53 -15.86 -6.26
CA TYR A 211 6.16 -14.44 -6.17
C TYR A 211 7.00 -13.67 -5.12
N LEU A 212 8.33 -13.72 -5.27
CA LEU A 212 9.32 -13.12 -4.40
C LEU A 212 10.65 -13.00 -5.14
N ASP A 213 11.33 -11.87 -4.98
CA ASP A 213 12.68 -11.73 -5.50
C ASP A 213 13.69 -12.55 -4.68
N THR A 214 14.03 -13.72 -5.21
CA THR A 214 14.95 -14.68 -4.57
C THR A 214 16.43 -14.30 -4.64
N GLU A 215 16.80 -13.19 -5.30
CA GLU A 215 18.14 -12.61 -5.16
C GLU A 215 18.33 -12.01 -3.76
N TYR A 216 17.28 -11.35 -3.26
CA TYR A 216 17.30 -10.68 -1.97
C TYR A 216 16.77 -11.54 -0.84
N PHE A 217 15.69 -12.29 -1.06
CA PHE A 217 14.99 -13.03 -0.01
C PHE A 217 15.03 -14.54 -0.22
N ASP A 218 15.42 -15.28 0.82
CA ASP A 218 15.45 -16.75 0.76
C ASP A 218 14.04 -17.30 1.03
N LEU A 219 13.63 -18.30 0.26
CA LEU A 219 12.45 -19.11 0.59
C LEU A 219 12.74 -20.02 1.79
N ALA A 220 11.69 -20.44 2.50
CA ALA A 220 11.78 -21.35 3.62
C ALA A 220 12.35 -22.72 3.21
N ASP A 221 12.01 -23.23 2.03
CA ASP A 221 12.68 -24.36 1.39
C ASP A 221 13.44 -23.93 0.13
N SER A 222 14.74 -23.72 0.27
CA SER A 222 15.62 -23.31 -0.83
C SER A 222 15.81 -24.39 -1.92
N GLY A 223 15.32 -25.62 -1.70
CA GLY A 223 15.47 -26.74 -2.63
C GLY A 223 14.43 -26.77 -3.75
N SER A 224 13.23 -26.23 -3.50
CA SER A 224 12.15 -26.11 -4.48
C SER A 224 11.06 -25.17 -3.97
N VAL A 225 10.49 -24.36 -4.85
CA VAL A 225 9.33 -23.53 -4.52
C VAL A 225 8.11 -24.41 -4.23
N SER A 226 7.57 -24.30 -3.01
CA SER A 226 6.41 -25.05 -2.55
C SER A 226 5.13 -24.21 -2.62
N LYS A 227 3.97 -24.86 -2.82
CA LYS A 227 2.67 -24.21 -2.58
C LYS A 227 2.41 -23.89 -1.11
N ASP A 228 3.22 -24.50 -0.24
CA ASP A 228 3.16 -24.34 1.21
C ASP A 228 4.17 -23.29 1.68
N GLU A 229 4.49 -22.31 0.84
CA GLU A 229 5.43 -21.22 1.12
C GLU A 229 4.72 -20.04 1.79
N GLN A 230 4.14 -20.31 2.96
CA GLN A 230 3.15 -19.47 3.65
C GLN A 230 3.76 -18.84 4.89
N TYR A 231 3.56 -17.53 5.06
CA TYR A 231 4.21 -16.74 6.11
C TYR A 231 3.17 -15.99 6.94
N TRP A 232 3.28 -16.10 8.26
CA TRP A 232 2.34 -15.48 9.20
C TRP A 232 2.40 -13.94 9.17
N THR A 233 1.24 -13.34 9.42
CA THR A 233 1.02 -11.88 9.52
C THR A 233 0.15 -11.55 10.74
N GLU A 234 -0.94 -10.79 10.61
CA GLU A 234 -1.88 -10.51 11.71
C GLU A 234 -2.98 -11.56 11.90
N PRO A 235 -3.66 -11.59 13.06
CA PRO A 235 -4.85 -12.40 13.28
C PRO A 235 -6.00 -11.98 12.34
N TYR A 236 -6.85 -12.94 11.94
CA TYR A 236 -8.06 -12.65 11.19
C TYR A 236 -9.24 -12.46 12.16
N VAL A 237 -9.98 -11.36 12.02
CA VAL A 237 -11.15 -11.04 12.86
C VAL A 237 -12.38 -11.91 12.56
N GLY A 238 -12.44 -12.46 11.34
CA GLY A 238 -13.55 -13.28 10.86
C GLY A 238 -13.41 -14.77 11.17
N THR A 239 -14.26 -15.57 10.52
CA THR A 239 -14.17 -17.03 10.59
C THR A 239 -14.05 -17.64 9.20
N THR A 240 -13.15 -18.62 9.06
CA THR A 240 -13.04 -19.41 7.82
C THR A 240 -13.38 -20.87 8.06
N GLU A 241 -13.67 -21.59 6.98
CA GLU A 241 -13.97 -23.02 7.03
C GLU A 241 -12.85 -23.82 7.73
N GLN A 242 -11.59 -23.55 7.38
CA GLN A 242 -10.45 -24.27 7.93
C GLN A 242 -9.98 -23.67 9.26
N GLY A 243 -9.84 -22.34 9.34
CA GLY A 243 -9.30 -21.66 10.51
C GLY A 243 -10.28 -21.49 11.66
N LYS A 244 -11.58 -21.63 11.40
CA LYS A 244 -12.65 -21.35 12.37
C LYS A 244 -12.46 -19.94 12.93
N SER A 245 -12.67 -19.75 14.23
CA SER A 245 -12.46 -18.48 14.94
C SER A 245 -11.01 -18.24 15.38
N ASP A 246 -10.09 -19.13 15.04
CA ASP A 246 -8.68 -19.06 15.43
C ASP A 246 -7.83 -18.90 14.16
N ALA A 247 -8.28 -18.07 13.23
CA ALA A 247 -7.60 -17.89 11.96
C ALA A 247 -6.63 -16.70 12.02
N ALA A 248 -5.55 -16.78 11.24
CA ALA A 248 -4.62 -15.67 11.03
C ALA A 248 -4.29 -15.57 9.55
N PHE A 249 -4.00 -14.37 9.06
CA PHE A 249 -3.57 -14.19 7.68
C PHE A 249 -2.15 -14.69 7.48
N GLY A 250 -1.89 -15.07 6.24
CA GLY A 250 -0.52 -15.20 5.76
C GLY A 250 -0.40 -14.89 4.27
N VAL A 251 0.78 -14.38 3.93
CA VAL A 251 1.22 -14.18 2.55
C VAL A 251 1.92 -15.44 2.08
N ASN A 252 1.59 -15.91 0.89
CA ASN A 252 2.19 -17.10 0.30
C ASN A 252 3.08 -16.71 -0.89
N HIS A 253 4.37 -16.53 -0.65
CA HIS A 253 5.33 -16.13 -1.68
C HIS A 253 5.60 -17.23 -2.73
N GLY A 254 5.20 -18.47 -2.50
CA GLY A 254 5.25 -19.49 -3.55
C GLY A 254 4.16 -19.30 -4.60
N THR A 255 2.99 -18.82 -4.18
CA THR A 255 1.77 -18.78 -5.02
C THR A 255 1.18 -17.39 -5.22
N GLY A 256 1.70 -16.34 -4.56
CA GLY A 256 1.23 -14.95 -4.64
C GLY A 256 0.00 -14.62 -3.78
N HIS A 257 -0.56 -15.60 -3.07
CA HIS A 257 -1.83 -15.44 -2.37
C HIS A 257 -1.72 -14.76 -0.99
N ILE A 258 -2.75 -14.03 -0.64
CA ILE A 258 -3.09 -13.70 0.76
C ILE A 258 -4.33 -14.49 1.15
N LYS A 259 -4.27 -15.23 2.25
CA LYS A 259 -5.43 -15.95 2.80
C LYS A 259 -5.29 -16.22 4.29
N ALA A 260 -6.40 -16.49 4.94
CA ALA A 260 -6.45 -16.90 6.33
C ALA A 260 -6.20 -18.41 6.49
N TYR A 261 -5.43 -18.78 7.51
CA TYR A 261 -5.06 -20.14 7.85
C TYR A 261 -5.39 -20.46 9.31
N PRO A 262 -5.48 -21.75 9.71
CA PRO A 262 -5.68 -22.13 11.11
C PRO A 262 -4.45 -21.79 11.97
N ALA A 263 -4.57 -20.81 12.87
CA ALA A 263 -3.46 -20.26 13.64
C ALA A 263 -2.89 -21.22 14.70
N LYS A 264 -3.70 -22.16 15.20
CA LYS A 264 -3.32 -23.08 16.30
C LYS A 264 -2.62 -24.37 15.87
N VAL A 265 -2.36 -24.56 14.58
CA VAL A 265 -1.80 -25.82 14.07
C VAL A 265 -0.31 -25.66 13.83
N SER A 266 0.52 -26.34 14.63
CA SER A 266 1.96 -26.48 14.41
C SER A 266 2.28 -27.65 13.46
N GLY A 267 3.38 -27.58 12.70
CA GLY A 267 3.92 -28.69 11.92
C GLY A 267 3.07 -29.11 10.70
N ARG A 268 2.04 -28.34 10.35
CA ARG A 268 1.46 -28.39 8.99
C ARG A 268 2.47 -27.75 8.03
N MET A 269 2.51 -28.22 6.79
CA MET A 269 3.32 -27.59 5.75
C MET A 269 2.88 -26.13 5.58
N GLY A 270 3.82 -25.18 5.63
CA GLY A 270 3.61 -23.76 5.36
C GLY A 270 3.01 -22.97 6.50
N ASN A 271 3.82 -22.67 7.50
CA ASN A 271 3.50 -21.75 8.59
C ASN A 271 4.82 -21.12 9.06
N TYR A 272 5.44 -20.36 8.17
CA TYR A 272 6.76 -19.75 8.36
C TYR A 272 6.61 -18.34 8.90
N VAL A 273 7.73 -17.74 9.33
CA VAL A 273 7.74 -16.33 9.69
C VAL A 273 9.00 -15.65 9.18
N ARG A 274 8.81 -14.47 8.61
CA ARG A 274 9.88 -13.55 8.23
C ARG A 274 9.68 -12.30 9.07
N ALA A 275 10.54 -12.11 10.06
CA ALA A 275 10.44 -10.95 10.92
C ALA A 275 10.79 -9.66 10.16
N VAL A 276 10.16 -8.57 10.57
CA VAL A 276 10.40 -7.21 10.06
C VAL A 276 10.71 -6.27 11.22
N ARG A 277 11.40 -5.17 10.93
CA ARG A 277 11.62 -4.04 11.84
C ARG A 277 11.60 -2.72 11.05
N GLY A 278 11.40 -1.61 11.77
CA GLY A 278 11.25 -0.28 11.19
C GLY A 278 9.93 0.38 11.61
N ASP A 279 9.70 1.57 11.06
CA ASP A 279 8.48 2.34 11.31
C ASP A 279 7.23 1.63 10.77
N SER A 280 6.05 2.14 11.11
CA SER A 280 4.79 1.60 10.62
C SER A 280 4.63 1.89 9.12
N TYR A 281 4.34 0.85 8.35
CA TYR A 281 3.98 0.94 6.94
C TYR A 281 2.58 0.36 6.75
N GLY A 282 1.82 0.83 5.75
CA GLY A 282 0.48 0.32 5.49
C GLY A 282 -0.67 1.13 6.08
N VAL A 283 -0.40 2.33 6.60
CA VAL A 283 -1.40 3.23 7.17
C VAL A 283 -1.81 4.28 6.14
N ASN A 284 -3.06 4.25 5.71
CA ASN A 284 -3.62 5.22 4.77
C ASN A 284 -3.96 6.55 5.48
N ASP A 285 -3.98 7.64 4.73
CA ASP A 285 -4.41 8.97 5.16
C ASP A 285 -5.49 9.51 4.20
N PHE A 286 -6.69 8.97 4.35
CA PHE A 286 -7.81 9.24 3.46
C PHE A 286 -8.47 10.60 3.72
N THR A 287 -8.77 11.30 2.63
CA THR A 287 -9.59 12.51 2.59
C THR A 287 -10.68 12.36 1.55
N ASP A 288 -11.95 12.48 1.97
CA ASP A 288 -13.07 12.60 1.03
C ASP A 288 -13.10 14.01 0.43
N ASN A 289 -12.95 14.09 -0.90
CA ASN A 289 -12.91 15.35 -1.64
C ASN A 289 -14.32 15.94 -1.87
N GLY A 290 -15.38 15.21 -1.55
CA GLY A 290 -16.78 15.64 -1.68
C GLY A 290 -17.30 15.69 -3.12
N ASP A 291 -16.55 15.11 -4.06
CA ASP A 291 -16.85 15.08 -5.50
C ASP A 291 -16.94 13.65 -6.08
N GLY A 292 -16.96 12.64 -5.20
CA GLY A 292 -16.96 11.23 -5.56
C GLY A 292 -15.56 10.60 -5.63
N THR A 293 -14.53 11.29 -5.13
CA THR A 293 -13.16 10.78 -5.03
C THR A 293 -12.62 10.82 -3.61
N ILE A 294 -11.71 9.89 -3.30
CA ILE A 294 -10.99 9.81 -2.02
C ILE A 294 -9.49 9.96 -2.32
N THR A 295 -8.83 10.94 -1.73
CA THR A 295 -7.37 11.05 -1.80
C THR A 295 -6.73 10.35 -0.62
N ASP A 296 -5.71 9.54 -0.88
CA ASP A 296 -4.84 8.96 0.13
C ASP A 296 -3.46 9.63 0.10
N SER A 297 -3.25 10.58 1.01
CA SER A 297 -2.01 11.35 1.06
C SER A 297 -0.80 10.52 1.47
N ALA A 298 -1.03 9.35 2.10
CA ALA A 298 0.04 8.45 2.51
C ALA A 298 0.63 7.70 1.32
N THR A 299 -0.19 7.38 0.30
CA THR A 299 0.21 6.61 -0.90
C THR A 299 0.40 7.47 -2.14
N GLY A 300 -0.09 8.71 -2.15
CA GLY A 300 -0.08 9.56 -3.35
C GLY A 300 -1.09 9.10 -4.41
N LEU A 301 -2.11 8.35 -3.98
CA LEU A 301 -3.15 7.82 -4.87
C LEU A 301 -4.48 8.51 -4.60
N MET A 302 -5.27 8.66 -5.65
CA MET A 302 -6.66 9.09 -5.57
C MET A 302 -7.56 8.00 -6.14
N TRP A 303 -8.63 7.72 -5.41
CA TRP A 303 -9.52 6.60 -5.64
C TRP A 303 -10.92 7.08 -6.01
N GLN A 304 -11.59 6.30 -6.85
CA GLN A 304 -13.03 6.38 -7.03
C GLN A 304 -13.71 6.01 -5.69
N GLN A 305 -14.65 6.84 -5.22
CA GLN A 305 -15.31 6.60 -3.93
C GLN A 305 -16.30 5.42 -3.96
N ALA A 306 -17.07 5.31 -5.05
CA ALA A 306 -18.09 4.26 -5.21
C ALA A 306 -17.67 3.30 -6.33
N ASP A 307 -17.81 2.00 -6.09
CA ASP A 307 -17.46 0.98 -7.07
C ASP A 307 -18.32 1.02 -8.36
N SER A 308 -18.04 0.10 -9.28
CA SER A 308 -18.76 -0.03 -10.54
C SER A 308 -20.25 -0.37 -10.42
N GLY A 309 -20.77 -0.70 -9.23
CA GLY A 309 -22.17 -1.09 -8.99
C GLY A 309 -22.58 -2.46 -9.55
N SER A 310 -21.75 -3.06 -10.40
CA SER A 310 -21.95 -4.38 -10.99
C SER A 310 -20.63 -4.99 -11.43
N GLY A 311 -20.52 -6.31 -11.32
CA GLY A 311 -19.37 -7.06 -11.81
C GLY A 311 -19.29 -7.08 -13.32
N MET A 312 -18.06 -7.10 -13.84
CA MET A 312 -17.74 -7.18 -15.26
C MET A 312 -16.54 -8.10 -15.49
N ASP A 313 -16.36 -8.56 -16.73
CA ASP A 313 -15.15 -9.29 -17.08
C ASP A 313 -13.92 -8.39 -17.13
N TRP A 314 -12.74 -9.00 -17.17
CA TRP A 314 -11.48 -8.29 -16.99
C TRP A 314 -11.18 -7.29 -18.12
N ASP A 315 -11.46 -7.62 -19.39
CA ASP A 315 -11.25 -6.69 -20.52
C ASP A 315 -12.22 -5.49 -20.44
N ASN A 316 -13.46 -5.74 -20.05
CA ASN A 316 -14.43 -4.68 -19.78
C ASN A 316 -14.05 -3.85 -18.54
N ALA A 317 -13.41 -4.43 -17.52
CA ALA A 317 -12.91 -3.70 -16.36
C ALA A 317 -11.79 -2.72 -16.72
N LEU A 318 -10.82 -3.18 -17.52
CA LEU A 318 -9.78 -2.34 -18.09
C LEU A 318 -10.40 -1.21 -18.92
N THR A 319 -11.33 -1.56 -19.81
CA THR A 319 -12.03 -0.57 -20.66
C THR A 319 -12.84 0.43 -19.84
N TYR A 320 -13.50 -0.01 -18.76
CA TYR A 320 -14.28 0.84 -17.87
C TYR A 320 -13.38 1.89 -17.21
N ALA A 321 -12.25 1.48 -16.63
CA ALA A 321 -11.35 2.37 -15.93
C ALA A 321 -10.76 3.43 -16.88
N ASN A 322 -10.21 3.01 -18.03
CA ASN A 322 -9.59 3.92 -19.01
C ASN A 322 -10.57 4.92 -19.65
N ASN A 323 -11.88 4.68 -19.58
CA ASN A 323 -12.90 5.59 -20.11
C ASN A 323 -13.63 6.36 -19.01
N LEU A 324 -13.26 6.17 -17.74
CA LEU A 324 -13.89 6.87 -16.64
C LEU A 324 -13.49 8.35 -16.68
N THR A 325 -14.49 9.23 -16.68
CA THR A 325 -14.28 10.65 -16.40
C THR A 325 -15.01 10.98 -15.10
N LEU A 326 -14.26 11.32 -14.06
CA LEU A 326 -14.77 11.56 -12.71
C LEU A 326 -14.00 12.72 -12.06
N ALA A 327 -14.70 13.60 -11.35
CA ALA A 327 -14.14 14.79 -10.71
C ALA A 327 -13.33 15.74 -11.63
N GLY A 328 -13.50 15.63 -12.95
CA GLY A 328 -12.75 16.42 -13.93
C GLY A 328 -11.48 15.75 -14.46
N TYR A 329 -11.19 14.53 -14.02
CA TYR A 329 -10.06 13.72 -14.43
C TYR A 329 -10.49 12.59 -15.38
N ASP A 330 -9.63 12.25 -16.34
CA ASP A 330 -9.86 11.26 -17.40
C ASP A 330 -8.69 10.26 -17.57
N ASP A 331 -7.80 10.21 -16.58
CA ASP A 331 -6.60 9.35 -16.49
C ASP A 331 -6.76 8.23 -15.45
N TRP A 332 -8.01 7.87 -15.14
CA TRP A 332 -8.33 6.76 -14.25
C TRP A 332 -7.87 5.43 -14.83
N ARG A 333 -7.37 4.55 -13.96
CA ARG A 333 -6.90 3.21 -14.31
C ARG A 333 -7.39 2.17 -13.31
N LEU A 334 -7.35 0.91 -13.74
CA LEU A 334 -7.57 -0.21 -12.84
C LEU A 334 -6.32 -0.36 -11.96
N PRO A 335 -6.44 -0.44 -10.62
CA PRO A 335 -5.30 -0.55 -9.72
C PRO A 335 -4.57 -1.88 -9.95
N ASN A 336 -3.26 -1.90 -9.78
CA ASN A 336 -2.52 -3.15 -9.69
C ASN A 336 -2.84 -3.87 -8.36
N VAL A 337 -2.39 -5.10 -8.21
CA VAL A 337 -2.74 -5.94 -7.05
C VAL A 337 -2.22 -5.37 -5.72
N LYS A 338 -1.09 -4.67 -5.71
CA LYS A 338 -0.55 -4.05 -4.49
C LYS A 338 -1.26 -2.76 -4.13
N GLU A 339 -1.62 -1.94 -5.12
CA GLU A 339 -2.43 -0.74 -4.92
C GLU A 339 -3.81 -1.09 -4.36
N LEU A 340 -4.51 -2.07 -4.94
CA LEU A 340 -5.83 -2.45 -4.43
C LEU A 340 -5.75 -3.13 -3.06
N GLN A 341 -4.67 -3.88 -2.79
CA GLN A 341 -4.41 -4.44 -1.45
C GLN A 341 -4.11 -3.35 -0.42
N SER A 342 -3.57 -2.21 -0.84
CA SER A 342 -3.18 -1.11 0.06
C SER A 342 -4.35 -0.47 0.80
N ILE A 343 -5.57 -0.59 0.26
CA ILE A 343 -6.80 -0.06 0.86
C ILE A 343 -7.62 -1.13 1.61
N VAL A 344 -7.12 -2.37 1.71
CA VAL A 344 -7.77 -3.41 2.51
C VAL A 344 -7.69 -3.04 3.99
N ASP A 345 -8.84 -3.11 4.65
CA ASP A 345 -8.95 -3.03 6.10
C ASP A 345 -9.10 -4.43 6.71
N TYR A 346 -7.98 -4.96 7.21
CA TYR A 346 -7.91 -6.27 7.85
C TYR A 346 -8.59 -6.34 9.23
N THR A 347 -9.10 -5.22 9.75
CA THR A 347 -9.86 -5.17 11.01
C THR A 347 -11.35 -5.46 10.83
N HIS A 348 -11.83 -5.59 9.58
CA HIS A 348 -13.23 -5.85 9.28
C HIS A 348 -13.47 -7.16 8.50
N SER A 349 -14.60 -7.82 8.76
CA SER A 349 -15.06 -8.97 7.99
C SER A 349 -16.58 -9.15 8.11
N PRO A 350 -17.28 -9.61 7.05
CA PRO A 350 -18.70 -9.97 7.15
C PRO A 350 -18.96 -11.13 8.13
N SER A 351 -17.91 -11.87 8.45
CA SER A 351 -17.94 -13.02 9.35
C SER A 351 -17.33 -12.75 10.73
N ALA A 352 -17.03 -11.48 11.05
CA ALA A 352 -16.41 -11.10 12.31
C ALA A 352 -17.27 -11.51 13.52
N ALA A 353 -16.58 -11.90 14.59
CA ALA A 353 -17.25 -12.29 15.84
C ALA A 353 -17.68 -11.09 16.68
N ASP A 354 -16.88 -10.01 16.67
CA ASP A 354 -17.26 -8.75 17.30
C ASP A 354 -18.12 -7.93 16.34
N ALA A 355 -19.16 -7.31 16.88
CA ALA A 355 -20.06 -6.46 16.11
C ALA A 355 -19.39 -5.16 15.65
N ALA A 356 -18.33 -4.73 16.33
CA ALA A 356 -17.54 -3.56 15.93
C ALA A 356 -16.72 -3.81 14.64
N ASP A 357 -16.39 -5.08 14.37
CA ASP A 357 -15.53 -5.51 13.26
C ASP A 357 -16.36 -6.04 12.08
N LEU A 358 -17.70 -5.95 12.15
CA LEU A 358 -18.59 -6.41 11.08
C LEU A 358 -18.61 -5.41 9.93
N GLY A 359 -18.24 -5.87 8.74
CA GLY A 359 -18.26 -5.05 7.52
C GLY A 359 -17.41 -5.66 6.41
N PRO A 360 -17.39 -5.03 5.23
CA PRO A 360 -16.40 -5.38 4.22
C PRO A 360 -14.99 -5.04 4.73
N ALA A 361 -13.97 -5.73 4.21
CA ALA A 361 -12.56 -5.46 4.52
C ALA A 361 -12.02 -4.21 3.77
N ILE A 362 -12.73 -3.09 3.89
CA ILE A 362 -12.40 -1.77 3.35
C ILE A 362 -13.07 -0.70 4.23
N ASP A 363 -12.43 0.46 4.38
CA ASP A 363 -12.96 1.52 5.22
C ASP A 363 -14.25 2.16 4.65
N THR A 364 -15.39 1.81 5.22
CA THR A 364 -16.71 2.29 4.76
C THR A 364 -17.04 3.72 5.16
N ASP A 365 -16.20 4.38 5.98
CA ASP A 365 -16.35 5.83 6.21
C ASP A 365 -15.93 6.63 4.97
N PHE A 366 -15.07 6.04 4.11
CA PHE A 366 -14.62 6.66 2.86
C PHE A 366 -15.19 5.98 1.63
N PHE A 367 -15.22 4.64 1.57
CA PHE A 367 -15.58 3.90 0.36
C PHE A 367 -17.01 3.37 0.39
N THR A 368 -17.65 3.36 -0.79
CA THR A 368 -18.95 2.72 -1.02
C THR A 368 -18.77 1.49 -1.90
N VAL A 369 -18.92 0.31 -1.32
CA VAL A 369 -18.83 -0.99 -2.01
C VAL A 369 -20.20 -1.65 -2.14
N THR A 370 -20.43 -2.32 -3.26
CA THR A 370 -21.72 -2.95 -3.56
C THR A 370 -21.94 -4.20 -2.71
N GLU A 371 -23.05 -4.21 -1.98
CA GLU A 371 -23.56 -5.41 -1.30
C GLU A 371 -24.02 -6.46 -2.33
N LEU A 372 -23.60 -7.70 -2.12
CA LEU A 372 -24.06 -8.83 -2.91
C LEU A 372 -25.54 -9.12 -2.63
N PRO A 373 -26.30 -9.61 -3.63
CA PRO A 373 -27.66 -10.07 -3.39
C PRO A 373 -27.73 -11.12 -2.27
N ALA A 374 -28.71 -11.00 -1.40
CA ALA A 374 -28.93 -11.94 -0.30
C ALA A 374 -28.96 -13.40 -0.78
N GLY A 375 -28.17 -14.26 -0.13
CA GLY A 375 -28.01 -15.68 -0.46
C GLY A 375 -26.97 -15.98 -1.54
N THR A 376 -26.20 -14.99 -2.00
CA THR A 376 -25.02 -15.22 -2.86
C THR A 376 -23.94 -16.01 -2.12
N THR A 377 -23.73 -15.69 -0.84
CA THR A 377 -22.85 -16.43 0.07
C THR A 377 -23.63 -16.88 1.31
N ASN A 378 -22.94 -17.50 2.26
CA ASN A 378 -23.52 -17.85 3.56
C ASN A 378 -23.65 -16.66 4.53
N TYR A 379 -23.29 -15.46 4.09
CA TYR A 379 -23.34 -14.21 4.87
C TYR A 379 -24.29 -13.20 4.19
N ASP A 380 -24.95 -12.37 4.99
CA ASP A 380 -25.88 -11.35 4.53
C ASP A 380 -25.89 -10.19 5.55
N PRO A 381 -25.37 -8.99 5.21
CA PRO A 381 -24.76 -8.64 3.92
C PRO A 381 -23.42 -9.35 3.67
N ASP A 382 -23.00 -9.40 2.40
CA ASP A 382 -21.64 -9.77 1.98
C ASP A 382 -21.25 -8.93 0.75
N TYR A 383 -19.98 -8.94 0.37
CA TYR A 383 -19.41 -8.02 -0.62
C TYR A 383 -18.58 -8.74 -1.68
N GLY A 384 -18.35 -8.05 -2.78
CA GLY A 384 -17.74 -8.61 -3.97
C GLY A 384 -16.22 -8.80 -3.93
N TYR A 385 -15.75 -9.27 -5.08
CA TYR A 385 -14.35 -9.36 -5.48
C TYR A 385 -14.07 -8.24 -6.46
N TYR A 386 -12.84 -7.72 -6.47
CA TYR A 386 -12.46 -6.55 -7.25
C TYR A 386 -11.28 -6.89 -8.14
N TRP A 387 -11.44 -6.64 -9.44
CA TRP A 387 -10.36 -6.86 -10.39
C TRP A 387 -9.17 -5.93 -10.12
N THR A 388 -7.99 -6.45 -10.42
CA THR A 388 -6.75 -5.67 -10.52
C THR A 388 -6.28 -5.68 -11.97
N SER A 389 -5.40 -4.75 -12.33
CA SER A 389 -4.75 -4.72 -13.64
C SER A 389 -3.62 -5.76 -13.78
N THR A 390 -3.26 -6.45 -12.70
CA THR A 390 -2.18 -7.45 -12.66
C THR A 390 -2.68 -8.81 -13.17
N SER A 391 -2.05 -9.31 -14.23
CA SER A 391 -2.27 -10.68 -14.72
C SER A 391 -1.61 -11.72 -13.81
N ALA A 392 -2.24 -12.88 -13.65
CA ALA A 392 -1.69 -13.98 -12.85
C ALA A 392 -0.87 -14.95 -13.72
N TYR A 393 0.35 -14.52 -14.05
CA TYR A 393 1.34 -15.39 -14.69
C TYR A 393 1.99 -16.31 -13.64
N PHE A 394 1.96 -17.64 -13.82
CA PHE A 394 2.58 -18.56 -12.87
C PHE A 394 4.01 -18.94 -13.24
N ASN A 395 4.25 -19.50 -14.43
CA ASN A 395 5.60 -19.82 -14.93
C ASN A 395 5.55 -20.27 -16.40
N LYS A 396 6.71 -20.49 -17.02
CA LYS A 396 6.80 -20.92 -18.44
C LYS A 396 6.14 -22.27 -18.75
N GLN A 397 5.94 -23.16 -17.77
CA GLN A 397 5.32 -24.48 -17.98
C GLN A 397 3.80 -24.44 -17.82
N ASP A 398 3.30 -23.56 -16.95
CA ASP A 398 1.88 -23.28 -16.75
C ASP A 398 1.69 -21.76 -16.66
N PRO A 399 1.64 -21.06 -17.80
CA PRO A 399 1.74 -19.61 -17.79
C PRO A 399 0.49 -18.89 -17.29
N GLY A 400 -0.64 -19.59 -17.12
CA GLY A 400 -1.83 -19.00 -16.49
C GLY A 400 -2.41 -17.77 -17.18
N TYR A 401 -2.16 -17.54 -18.49
CA TYR A 401 -2.52 -16.31 -19.20
C TYR A 401 -3.98 -15.84 -19.00
N TYR A 402 -4.88 -16.80 -18.85
CA TYR A 402 -6.30 -16.63 -18.64
C TYR A 402 -6.70 -16.27 -17.20
N TYR A 403 -5.77 -15.96 -16.29
CA TYR A 403 -6.08 -15.53 -14.92
C TYR A 403 -5.62 -14.08 -14.67
N ALA A 404 -6.40 -13.35 -13.87
CA ALA A 404 -6.04 -12.03 -13.32
C ALA A 404 -6.22 -12.04 -11.80
N TRP A 405 -5.42 -11.23 -11.11
CA TRP A 405 -5.53 -11.08 -9.66
C TRP A 405 -6.76 -10.25 -9.27
N TYR A 406 -7.35 -10.59 -8.13
CA TYR A 406 -8.43 -9.87 -7.49
C TYR A 406 -8.17 -9.72 -5.99
N VAL A 407 -8.83 -8.73 -5.39
CA VAL A 407 -8.93 -8.55 -3.93
C VAL A 407 -10.39 -8.78 -3.49
N ALA A 408 -10.60 -9.57 -2.43
CA ALA A 408 -11.94 -9.80 -1.86
C ALA A 408 -12.19 -8.83 -0.70
N PHE A 409 -13.14 -7.89 -0.82
CA PHE A 409 -13.59 -7.11 0.34
C PHE A 409 -14.70 -7.82 1.13
N GLY A 410 -15.44 -8.74 0.49
CA GLY A 410 -16.33 -9.67 1.20
C GLY A 410 -15.67 -11.01 1.48
N THR A 411 -16.47 -12.02 1.82
CA THR A 411 -15.93 -13.34 2.11
C THR A 411 -15.37 -14.04 0.87
N ALA A 412 -14.16 -14.58 0.99
CA ALA A 412 -13.48 -15.24 -0.12
C ALA A 412 -13.93 -16.70 -0.24
N VAL A 413 -15.09 -16.89 -0.85
CA VAL A 413 -15.77 -18.19 -0.89
C VAL A 413 -15.24 -19.14 -1.96
N GLY A 414 -15.29 -20.44 -1.63
CA GLY A 414 -15.13 -21.53 -2.59
C GLY A 414 -16.44 -21.88 -3.32
N ASN A 415 -16.41 -22.88 -4.20
CA ASN A 415 -17.58 -23.42 -4.93
C ASN A 415 -18.81 -23.78 -4.06
N SER A 416 -18.60 -24.04 -2.76
CA SER A 416 -19.66 -24.34 -1.79
C SER A 416 -20.33 -23.09 -1.19
N GLY A 417 -19.91 -21.88 -1.57
CA GLY A 417 -20.35 -20.61 -0.97
C GLY A 417 -19.82 -20.38 0.45
N THR A 418 -18.89 -21.21 0.91
CA THR A 418 -18.26 -21.13 2.23
C THR A 418 -16.98 -20.32 2.16
N ASP A 419 -16.78 -19.42 3.12
CA ASP A 419 -15.54 -18.65 3.23
C ASP A 419 -14.37 -19.55 3.59
N SER A 420 -13.45 -19.76 2.65
CA SER A 420 -12.28 -20.61 2.84
C SER A 420 -11.00 -19.78 3.02
N HIS A 421 -11.02 -18.47 2.75
CA HIS A 421 -9.80 -17.66 2.65
C HIS A 421 -9.85 -16.32 3.39
N GLY A 422 -11.02 -15.84 3.80
CA GLY A 422 -11.21 -14.61 4.56
C GLY A 422 -11.42 -13.36 3.69
N ALA A 423 -12.13 -12.37 4.24
CA ALA A 423 -12.22 -11.03 3.66
C ALA A 423 -10.86 -10.32 3.78
N GLY A 424 -10.40 -9.68 2.71
CA GLY A 424 -9.06 -9.15 2.54
C GLY A 424 -8.09 -10.10 1.80
N ALA A 425 -8.59 -11.24 1.32
CA ALA A 425 -7.79 -12.20 0.54
C ALA A 425 -7.43 -11.67 -0.86
N VAL A 426 -6.22 -12.00 -1.30
CA VAL A 426 -5.70 -11.76 -2.65
C VAL A 426 -5.59 -13.08 -3.37
N ARG A 427 -6.35 -13.26 -4.45
CA ARG A 427 -6.33 -14.47 -5.28
C ARG A 427 -6.51 -14.14 -6.76
N PHE A 428 -6.70 -15.14 -7.59
CA PHE A 428 -6.96 -14.95 -9.02
C PHE A 428 -8.24 -15.65 -9.45
N ASP A 429 -8.84 -15.10 -10.49
CA ASP A 429 -10.04 -15.59 -11.16
C ASP A 429 -9.83 -15.61 -12.67
N THR A 430 -10.67 -16.38 -13.39
CA THR A 430 -10.55 -16.53 -14.84
C THR A 430 -10.98 -15.25 -15.56
N LYS A 431 -10.20 -14.84 -16.56
CA LYS A 431 -10.51 -13.80 -17.56
C LYS A 431 -11.37 -14.34 -18.70
N VAL A 432 -11.81 -15.60 -18.63
CA VAL A 432 -12.54 -16.29 -19.69
C VAL A 432 -13.78 -16.96 -19.11
N GLU A 433 -14.95 -16.63 -19.66
CA GLU A 433 -16.22 -17.29 -19.35
C GLU A 433 -16.16 -18.77 -19.75
N ASP A 434 -16.61 -19.67 -18.88
CA ASP A 434 -16.46 -21.13 -18.99
C ASP A 434 -14.98 -21.59 -19.06
N GLY A 435 -14.05 -20.75 -18.60
CA GLY A 435 -12.61 -21.01 -18.57
C GLY A 435 -12.16 -21.97 -17.46
N PRO A 436 -10.86 -22.27 -17.36
CA PRO A 436 -10.34 -23.08 -16.26
C PRO A 436 -10.66 -22.45 -14.90
N LEU A 437 -11.24 -23.24 -13.99
CA LEU A 437 -11.63 -22.77 -12.66
C LEU A 437 -10.42 -22.23 -11.89
N GLY A 438 -10.55 -21.03 -11.33
CA GLY A 438 -9.54 -20.48 -10.41
C GLY A 438 -9.52 -21.22 -9.07
N GLU A 439 -8.61 -20.82 -8.18
CA GLU A 439 -8.55 -21.35 -6.80
C GLU A 439 -9.66 -20.77 -5.92
N GLY A 440 -10.89 -21.22 -6.15
CA GLY A 440 -12.10 -20.74 -5.47
C GLY A 440 -13.38 -21.10 -6.23
N GLY A 441 -13.27 -21.39 -7.52
CA GLY A 441 -14.39 -21.69 -8.40
C GLY A 441 -14.31 -20.94 -9.71
N GLU A 442 -15.40 -20.98 -10.48
CA GLU A 442 -15.54 -20.11 -11.65
C GLU A 442 -16.15 -18.78 -11.21
N ARG A 443 -15.36 -17.73 -11.26
CA ARG A 443 -15.84 -16.35 -11.21
C ARG A 443 -15.17 -15.62 -12.36
N TYR A 444 -16.01 -14.97 -13.15
CA TYR A 444 -15.61 -14.26 -14.36
C TYR A 444 -16.01 -12.78 -14.29
N TYR A 445 -17.02 -12.44 -13.50
CA TYR A 445 -17.50 -11.07 -13.31
C TYR A 445 -17.14 -10.57 -11.91
N ASN A 446 -16.19 -9.63 -11.82
CA ASN A 446 -15.76 -8.99 -10.57
C ASN A 446 -15.97 -7.46 -10.68
N TYR A 447 -16.09 -6.80 -9.53
CA TYR A 447 -16.32 -5.36 -9.42
C TYR A 447 -15.04 -4.56 -9.72
N VAL A 448 -15.19 -3.25 -9.88
CA VAL A 448 -14.08 -2.34 -10.16
C VAL A 448 -14.13 -1.14 -9.23
N LEU A 449 -12.97 -0.79 -8.67
CA LEU A 449 -12.66 0.51 -8.10
C LEU A 449 -11.47 1.07 -8.89
N CYS A 450 -11.61 2.27 -9.42
CA CYS A 450 -10.54 2.89 -10.20
C CYS A 450 -9.61 3.72 -9.30
N VAL A 451 -8.36 3.85 -9.72
CA VAL A 451 -7.33 4.67 -9.08
C VAL A 451 -6.68 5.59 -10.10
N ARG A 452 -6.06 6.67 -9.64
CA ARG A 452 -5.10 7.49 -10.38
C ARG A 452 -4.06 8.02 -9.40
N ASP A 453 -2.97 8.56 -9.92
CA ASP A 453 -1.95 9.23 -9.09
C ASP A 453 -2.41 10.67 -8.76
N THR A 454 -2.01 11.20 -7.61
CA THR A 454 -2.21 12.62 -7.27
C THR A 454 -1.17 13.47 -8.00
N ASP A 455 -1.61 14.58 -8.62
CA ASP A 455 -0.76 15.49 -9.41
C ASP A 455 0.21 16.35 -8.57
#